data_AF-A0A3M5WJD8-F1
#
_entry.id   AF-A0A3M5WJD8-F1
#
_cell.length_a   1.000
_cell.length_b   1.000
_cell.length_c   1.000
_cell.angle_alpha   90.00
_cell.angle_beta   90.00
_cell.angle_gamma   90.00
#
_symmetry.space_group_name_H-M   'P 1'
#
loop_
_entity.id
_entity.type
_entity.pdbx_description
1 polymer ?
#
loop_
_entity_poly.entity_id
_entity_poly.type
_entity_poly.pdbx_seq_one_letter_code
_entity_poly.pdbx_strand_id
1 'polypeptide(L)'
;MDLASNRIVKRLVFPDNVILPGTYVNDMRFDFRKGAEGTVYVTDSSLSGPGAIIVMDIASGHAVRRLNGAQSTSVDPAFVPVVEGVAVLGDGPNGTRKPVGVASDGIALSADGKTLYFSPLSSRHLYSVATELLNDSKVSEQQLAAAVQDLGEKGASDGLEADAKGAVYAGDYEHNSIRKRLPDGTWQTVAHDPRMLWPDTLSIGPDGYLYFIVNQLHRQANFNAGHDKREKPYSLLRLKIDAAPAPTH
;
A
#
# COMPACT_ATOMS: atom_id res chain seq x y z
N MET A 1 19.71 6.50 -1.98
CA MET A 1 21.06 6.19 -1.45
C MET A 1 21.78 5.36 -2.49
N ASP A 2 23.08 5.55 -2.67
CA ASP A 2 23.92 4.57 -3.36
C ASP A 2 24.38 3.52 -2.34
N LEU A 3 24.00 2.26 -2.55
CA LEU A 3 24.23 1.20 -1.57
C LEU A 3 25.70 0.75 -1.55
N ALA A 4 26.43 0.87 -2.66
CA ALA A 4 27.83 0.46 -2.75
C ALA A 4 28.77 1.41 -2.01
N SER A 5 28.54 2.72 -2.15
CA SER A 5 29.36 3.77 -1.51
C SER A 5 28.78 4.28 -0.19
N ASN A 6 27.56 3.88 0.17
CA ASN A 6 26.82 4.38 1.33
C ASN A 6 26.69 5.92 1.33
N ARG A 7 26.33 6.50 0.18
CA ARG A 7 26.18 7.96 0.00
C ARG A 7 24.76 8.36 -0.37
N ILE A 8 24.35 9.56 0.06
CA ILE A 8 23.11 10.18 -0.41
C ILE A 8 23.31 10.61 -1.86
N VAL A 9 22.57 10.01 -2.78
CA VAL A 9 22.55 10.40 -4.21
C VAL A 9 21.59 11.54 -4.49
N LYS A 10 20.46 11.57 -3.79
CA LYS A 10 19.43 12.60 -3.93
C LYS A 10 18.62 12.71 -2.65
N ARG A 11 18.17 13.93 -2.34
CA ARG A 11 17.21 14.24 -1.29
C ARG A 11 16.04 14.99 -1.94
N LEU A 12 14.84 14.45 -1.78
CA LEU A 12 13.60 15.09 -2.21
C LEU A 12 12.85 15.52 -0.95
N VAL A 13 12.30 16.72 -0.98
CA VAL A 13 11.46 17.25 0.08
C VAL A 13 10.06 17.40 -0.50
N PHE A 14 9.06 16.80 0.14
CA PHE A 14 7.68 16.98 -0.29
C PHE A 14 7.31 18.46 -0.13
N PRO A 15 6.77 19.10 -1.18
CA PRO A 15 6.32 20.48 -1.07
C PRO A 15 5.04 20.57 -0.22
N ASP A 16 4.85 21.70 0.46
CA ASP A 16 3.74 21.89 1.42
C ASP A 16 2.36 21.66 0.79
N ASN A 17 2.20 21.90 -0.52
CA ASN A 17 0.94 21.69 -1.22
C ASN A 17 0.50 20.22 -1.28
N VAL A 18 1.39 19.27 -1.00
CA VAL A 18 1.05 17.84 -0.97
C VAL A 18 1.00 17.24 0.44
N ILE A 19 1.35 18.00 1.48
CA ILE A 19 1.36 17.54 2.88
C ILE A 19 0.31 18.31 3.68
N LEU A 20 -0.84 17.66 3.92
CA LEU A 20 -1.90 18.20 4.76
C LEU A 20 -1.62 17.91 6.25
N PRO A 21 -2.28 18.60 7.20
CA PRO A 21 -2.08 18.32 8.64
C PRO A 21 -2.35 16.87 9.06
N GLY A 22 -3.22 16.16 8.33
CA GLY A 22 -3.54 14.75 8.55
C GLY A 22 -2.81 13.78 7.63
N THR A 23 -1.89 14.25 6.78
CA THR A 23 -1.17 13.39 5.84
C THR A 23 -0.28 12.41 6.57
N TYR A 24 -0.36 11.15 6.15
CA TYR A 24 0.53 10.09 6.58
C TYR A 24 1.11 9.38 5.35
N VAL A 25 2.33 9.76 4.95
CA VAL A 25 3.03 9.07 3.85
C VAL A 25 3.48 7.69 4.33
N ASN A 26 2.94 6.63 3.74
CA ASN A 26 3.20 5.24 4.16
C ASN A 26 4.08 4.49 3.15
N ASP A 27 3.52 4.08 2.00
CA ASP A 27 4.21 3.26 1.00
C ASP A 27 4.46 4.03 -0.32
N MET A 28 5.42 3.56 -1.12
CA MET A 28 5.83 4.23 -2.35
C MET A 28 6.32 3.28 -3.45
N ARG A 29 6.08 3.62 -4.72
CA ARG A 29 6.66 2.92 -5.89
C ARG A 29 7.40 3.90 -6.80
N PHE A 30 8.59 3.49 -7.23
CA PHE A 30 9.42 4.25 -8.16
C PHE A 30 9.19 3.76 -9.59
N ASP A 31 9.02 4.70 -10.50
CA ASP A 31 8.96 4.45 -11.93
C ASP A 31 10.02 5.29 -12.66
N PHE A 32 11.18 4.69 -12.95
CA PHE A 32 12.27 5.37 -13.65
C PHE A 32 12.05 5.45 -15.16
N ARG A 33 10.94 4.92 -15.69
CA ARG A 33 10.54 5.06 -17.10
C ARG A 33 9.86 6.40 -17.39
N LYS A 34 9.40 7.10 -16.36
CA LYS A 34 8.58 8.33 -16.46
C LYS A 34 9.34 9.53 -15.93
N GLY A 35 9.44 10.60 -16.71
CA GLY A 35 10.23 11.78 -16.35
C GLY A 35 11.74 11.57 -16.55
N ALA A 36 12.53 12.64 -16.39
CA ALA A 36 13.96 12.61 -16.70
C ALA A 36 14.78 11.77 -15.69
N GLU A 37 14.36 11.72 -14.43
CA GLU A 37 14.99 10.94 -13.36
C GLU A 37 14.02 9.96 -12.69
N GLY A 38 12.83 9.78 -13.25
CA GLY A 38 11.77 8.95 -12.68
C GLY A 38 10.64 9.74 -12.02
N THR A 39 9.56 9.03 -11.75
CA THR A 39 8.40 9.46 -10.96
C THR A 39 8.24 8.56 -9.75
N VAL A 40 7.78 9.11 -8.64
CA VAL A 40 7.40 8.36 -7.45
C VAL A 40 5.90 8.50 -7.21
N TYR A 41 5.24 7.38 -6.97
CA TYR A 41 3.88 7.30 -6.45
C TYR A 41 3.94 7.00 -4.95
N VAL A 42 3.25 7.76 -4.13
CA VAL A 42 3.25 7.61 -2.67
C VAL A 42 1.82 7.61 -2.16
N THR A 43 1.49 6.72 -1.24
CA THR A 43 0.16 6.71 -0.61
C THR A 43 0.10 7.69 0.55
N ASP A 44 -1.02 8.41 0.66
CA ASP A 44 -1.40 9.13 1.87
C ASP A 44 -2.43 8.31 2.64
N SER A 45 -1.96 7.61 3.67
CA SER A 45 -2.71 6.72 4.57
C SER A 45 -3.34 7.49 5.72
N SER A 46 -3.90 8.67 5.44
CA SER A 46 -4.46 9.55 6.45
C SER A 46 -5.43 8.83 7.39
N LEU A 47 -5.28 9.10 8.70
CA LEU A 47 -6.12 8.54 9.76
C LEU A 47 -7.38 9.37 10.03
N SER A 48 -7.39 10.62 9.58
CA SER A 48 -8.40 11.62 9.95
C SER A 48 -8.71 12.65 8.87
N GLY A 49 -7.86 12.75 7.84
CA GLY A 49 -8.05 13.57 6.66
C GLY A 49 -8.32 12.73 5.41
N PRO A 50 -8.31 13.36 4.22
CA PRO A 50 -8.49 12.65 2.97
C PRO A 50 -7.25 11.79 2.64
N GLY A 51 -7.47 10.56 2.23
CA GLY A 51 -6.44 9.78 1.54
C GLY A 51 -6.20 10.27 0.12
N ALA A 52 -5.03 9.95 -0.43
CA ALA A 52 -4.64 10.35 -1.78
C ALA A 52 -3.52 9.47 -2.32
N ILE A 53 -3.21 9.64 -3.60
CA ILE A 53 -1.94 9.26 -4.20
C ILE A 53 -1.14 10.53 -4.48
N ILE A 54 0.03 10.67 -3.87
CA ILE A 54 0.97 11.76 -4.18
C ILE A 54 1.86 11.29 -5.33
N VAL A 55 1.89 12.08 -6.40
CA VAL A 55 2.75 11.86 -7.58
C VAL A 55 3.86 12.90 -7.55
N MET A 56 5.11 12.46 -7.51
CA MET A 56 6.28 13.34 -7.43
C MET A 56 7.25 13.06 -8.58
N ASP A 57 7.61 14.10 -9.31
CA ASP A 57 8.69 14.06 -10.29
C ASP A 57 10.05 14.11 -9.56
N ILE A 58 10.91 13.11 -9.80
CA ILE A 58 12.18 12.99 -9.08
C ILE A 58 13.14 14.09 -9.51
N ALA A 59 13.13 14.50 -10.78
CA ALA A 59 14.08 15.48 -11.30
C ALA A 59 13.92 16.85 -10.63
N SER A 60 12.69 17.36 -10.63
CA SER A 60 12.32 18.69 -10.14
C SER A 60 11.87 18.74 -8.68
N GLY A 61 11.42 17.62 -8.11
CA GLY A 61 10.77 17.59 -6.80
C GLY A 61 9.34 18.14 -6.80
N HIS A 62 8.80 18.51 -7.98
CA HIS A 62 7.40 18.91 -8.10
C HIS A 62 6.48 17.73 -7.77
N ALA A 63 5.45 17.99 -6.95
CA ALA A 63 4.51 16.96 -6.54
C ALA A 63 3.07 17.47 -6.56
N VAL A 64 2.14 16.55 -6.84
CA VAL A 64 0.70 16.78 -6.85
C VAL A 64 -0.03 15.68 -6.06
N ARG A 65 -1.11 16.04 -5.37
CA ARG A 65 -2.05 15.08 -4.76
C ARG A 65 -3.13 14.73 -5.78
N ARG A 66 -3.28 13.45 -6.10
CA ARG A 66 -4.30 12.90 -7.01
C ARG A 66 -5.24 11.99 -6.24
N LEU A 67 -6.48 11.86 -6.70
CA LEU A 67 -7.54 11.10 -6.04
C LEU A 67 -7.73 11.54 -4.58
N ASN A 68 -7.61 12.84 -4.29
CA ASN A 68 -7.65 13.36 -2.93
C ASN A 68 -9.07 13.29 -2.35
N GLY A 69 -9.29 12.37 -1.41
CA GLY A 69 -10.61 12.10 -0.83
C GLY A 69 -11.56 11.35 -1.77
N ALA A 70 -11.04 10.72 -2.83
CA ALA A 70 -11.84 9.85 -3.68
C ALA A 70 -12.27 8.59 -2.90
N GLN A 71 -13.38 7.97 -3.30
CA GLN A 71 -13.85 6.74 -2.64
C GLN A 71 -12.78 5.63 -2.67
N SER A 72 -12.04 5.50 -3.78
CA SER A 72 -10.99 4.49 -3.96
C SER A 72 -9.73 4.72 -3.12
N THR A 73 -9.53 5.91 -2.56
CA THR A 73 -8.40 6.24 -1.67
C THR A 73 -8.84 6.49 -0.23
N SER A 74 -10.14 6.37 0.06
CA SER A 74 -10.73 6.64 1.37
C SER A 74 -11.11 5.36 2.09
N VAL A 75 -11.29 5.47 3.40
CA VAL A 75 -11.80 4.39 4.25
C VAL A 75 -13.18 3.93 3.75
N ASP A 76 -13.38 2.62 3.62
CA ASP A 76 -14.72 2.07 3.44
C ASP A 76 -15.49 2.21 4.77
N PRO A 77 -16.59 2.98 4.82
CA PRO A 77 -17.33 3.23 6.06
C PRO A 77 -17.97 1.98 6.66
N ALA A 78 -18.14 0.91 5.87
CA ALA A 78 -18.66 -0.38 6.35
C ALA A 78 -17.56 -1.33 6.84
N PHE A 79 -16.28 -0.96 6.65
CA PHE A 79 -15.17 -1.83 6.99
C PHE A 79 -14.95 -1.94 8.50
N VAL A 80 -14.99 -3.18 8.99
CA VAL A 80 -14.54 -3.56 10.33
C VAL A 80 -13.51 -4.67 10.17
N PRO A 81 -12.23 -4.42 10.52
CA PRO A 81 -11.19 -5.44 10.44
C PRO A 81 -11.37 -6.46 11.56
N VAL A 82 -11.24 -7.74 11.25
CA VAL A 82 -11.26 -8.85 12.21
C VAL A 82 -9.99 -9.66 12.09
N VAL A 83 -9.17 -9.67 13.15
CA VAL A 83 -7.91 -10.41 13.20
C VAL A 83 -7.93 -11.32 14.43
N GLU A 84 -7.51 -12.58 14.27
CA GLU A 84 -7.62 -13.61 15.32
C GLU A 84 -9.07 -13.77 15.85
N GLY A 85 -10.07 -13.52 15.01
CA GLY A 85 -11.49 -13.59 15.37
C GLY A 85 -11.99 -12.39 16.21
N VAL A 86 -11.17 -11.36 16.39
CA VAL A 86 -11.50 -10.18 17.20
C VAL A 86 -11.49 -8.92 16.33
N ALA A 87 -12.51 -8.08 16.47
CA ALA A 87 -12.54 -6.78 15.80
C ALA A 87 -11.38 -5.89 16.28
N VAL A 88 -10.60 -5.33 15.35
CA VAL A 88 -9.51 -4.41 15.66
C VAL A 88 -10.07 -3.01 15.84
N LEU A 89 -10.18 -2.59 17.09
CA LEU A 89 -10.77 -1.30 17.48
C LEU A 89 -9.71 -0.41 18.14
N GLY A 90 -9.71 0.87 17.79
CA GLY A 90 -8.91 1.89 18.48
C GLY A 90 -9.67 2.53 19.63
N ASP A 91 -8.93 3.00 20.62
CA ASP A 91 -9.49 3.72 21.77
C ASP A 91 -9.86 5.15 21.39
N GLY A 92 -11.10 5.54 21.64
CA GLY A 92 -11.65 6.87 21.42
C GLY A 92 -11.54 7.76 22.66
N PRO A 93 -11.71 9.09 22.50
CA PRO A 93 -11.50 10.07 23.56
C PRO A 93 -12.41 9.91 24.78
N ASN A 94 -13.54 9.20 24.65
CA ASN A 94 -14.50 8.99 25.74
C ASN A 94 -14.49 7.53 26.27
N GLY A 95 -13.42 6.77 26.02
CA GLY A 95 -13.35 5.34 26.34
C GLY A 95 -14.21 4.45 25.44
N THR A 96 -14.87 5.03 24.42
CA THR A 96 -15.54 4.26 23.37
C THR A 96 -14.51 3.67 22.43
N ARG A 97 -14.71 2.42 21.97
CA ARG A 97 -13.82 1.77 21.01
C ARG A 97 -14.51 1.69 19.66
N LYS A 98 -13.80 2.04 18.58
CA LYS A 98 -14.33 2.05 17.20
C LYS A 98 -13.29 1.52 16.22
N PRO A 99 -13.69 1.01 15.04
CA PRO A 99 -12.74 0.67 13.99
C PRO A 99 -11.84 1.88 13.68
N VAL A 100 -10.53 1.64 13.56
CA VAL A 100 -9.60 2.66 13.09
C VAL A 100 -9.64 2.66 11.57
N GLY A 101 -9.93 3.82 11.00
CA GLY A 101 -9.91 4.06 9.57
C GLY A 101 -8.53 4.53 9.14
N VAL A 102 -7.97 3.86 8.15
CA VAL A 102 -6.73 4.25 7.47
C VAL A 102 -7.01 4.26 5.97
N ALA A 103 -6.69 5.38 5.34
CA ALA A 103 -6.93 5.63 3.93
C ALA A 103 -5.97 4.83 3.02
N SER A 104 -5.78 5.23 1.75
CA SER A 104 -4.88 4.55 0.79
C SER A 104 -3.54 4.18 1.42
N ASP A 105 -3.12 2.92 1.31
CA ASP A 105 -1.94 2.38 1.98
C ASP A 105 -1.13 1.50 1.03
N GLY A 106 -1.59 0.26 0.82
CA GLY A 106 -0.97 -0.67 -0.11
C GLY A 106 -0.92 -0.12 -1.54
N ILE A 107 0.24 -0.26 -2.18
CA ILE A 107 0.51 0.23 -3.53
C ILE A 107 1.41 -0.75 -4.28
N ALA A 108 1.14 -0.96 -5.56
CA ALA A 108 2.02 -1.74 -6.44
C ALA A 108 2.02 -1.15 -7.85
N LEU A 109 3.13 -1.31 -8.57
CA LEU A 109 3.27 -0.85 -9.94
C LEU A 109 3.41 -2.04 -10.86
N SER A 110 2.55 -2.12 -11.88
CA SER A 110 2.62 -3.15 -12.92
C SER A 110 4.01 -3.23 -13.57
N ALA A 111 4.35 -4.42 -14.07
CA ALA A 111 5.64 -4.68 -14.70
C ALA A 111 5.98 -3.74 -15.87
N ASP A 112 4.98 -3.26 -16.62
CA ASP A 112 5.17 -2.30 -17.72
C ASP A 112 5.02 -0.83 -17.30
N GLY A 113 4.73 -0.58 -16.02
CA GLY A 113 4.59 0.76 -15.44
C GLY A 113 3.31 1.48 -15.83
N LYS A 114 2.39 0.84 -16.54
CA LYS A 114 1.19 1.51 -17.07
C LYS A 114 0.04 1.56 -16.08
N THR A 115 0.01 0.64 -15.14
CA THR A 115 -1.04 0.52 -14.13
C THR A 115 -0.46 0.66 -12.74
N LEU A 116 -1.01 1.59 -11.95
CA LEU A 116 -0.82 1.66 -10.51
C LEU A 116 -1.97 0.93 -9.84
N TYR A 117 -1.64 -0.04 -9.00
CA TYR A 117 -2.57 -0.70 -8.08
C TYR A 117 -2.48 -0.05 -6.72
N PHE A 118 -3.61 0.16 -6.06
CA PHE A 118 -3.65 0.74 -4.73
C PHE A 118 -4.88 0.27 -3.95
N SER A 119 -4.81 0.34 -2.63
CA SER A 119 -5.95 0.04 -1.75
C SER A 119 -5.89 0.81 -0.45
N PRO A 120 -7.01 1.32 0.06
CA PRO A 120 -7.13 1.73 1.46
C PRO A 120 -6.84 0.55 2.39
N LEU A 121 -6.09 0.77 3.47
CA LEU A 121 -5.85 -0.25 4.50
C LEU A 121 -7.17 -0.68 5.14
N SER A 122 -8.10 0.26 5.32
CA SER A 122 -9.46 0.01 5.78
C SER A 122 -10.44 -0.23 4.63
N SER A 123 -10.13 -1.23 3.80
CA SER A 123 -10.99 -1.78 2.74
C SER A 123 -10.52 -3.19 2.36
N ARG A 124 -11.42 -3.98 1.78
CA ARG A 124 -11.07 -5.28 1.16
C ARG A 124 -10.81 -5.19 -0.34
N HIS A 125 -11.08 -4.04 -0.96
CA HIS A 125 -11.02 -3.87 -2.40
C HIS A 125 -9.62 -3.52 -2.90
N LEU A 126 -9.32 -3.95 -4.12
CA LEU A 126 -8.15 -3.50 -4.88
C LEU A 126 -8.61 -2.54 -5.97
N TYR A 127 -7.99 -1.38 -6.05
CA TYR A 127 -8.23 -0.41 -7.12
C TYR A 127 -7.04 -0.35 -8.07
N SER A 128 -7.30 0.13 -9.29
CA SER A 128 -6.24 0.45 -10.24
C SER A 128 -6.56 1.64 -11.10
N VAL A 129 -5.52 2.31 -11.59
CA VAL A 129 -5.64 3.42 -12.54
C VAL A 129 -4.40 3.47 -13.44
N ALA A 130 -4.57 3.98 -14.65
CA ALA A 130 -3.45 4.17 -15.57
C ALA A 130 -2.51 5.28 -15.06
N THR A 131 -1.20 5.01 -15.03
CA THR A 131 -0.18 5.97 -14.56
C THR A 131 -0.12 7.21 -15.45
N GLU A 132 -0.44 7.08 -16.74
CA GLU A 132 -0.52 8.24 -17.64
C GLU A 132 -1.55 9.28 -17.18
N LEU A 133 -2.70 8.84 -16.65
CA LEU A 133 -3.73 9.73 -16.15
C LEU A 133 -3.31 10.41 -14.83
N LEU A 134 -2.60 9.67 -13.98
CA LEU A 134 -2.00 10.19 -12.73
C LEU A 134 -0.91 11.24 -12.99
N ASN A 135 -0.19 11.12 -14.09
CA ASN A 135 0.91 12.02 -14.45
C ASN A 135 0.46 13.22 -15.30
N ASP A 136 -0.71 13.13 -15.97
CA ASP A 136 -1.21 14.20 -16.83
C ASP A 136 -1.93 15.29 -16.02
N SER A 137 -1.37 16.49 -16.03
CA SER A 137 -1.93 17.68 -15.37
C SER A 137 -3.20 18.22 -16.03
N LYS A 138 -3.54 17.74 -17.24
CA LYS A 138 -4.76 18.12 -17.96
C LYS A 138 -5.96 17.26 -17.57
N VAL A 139 -5.74 16.11 -16.95
CA VAL A 139 -6.80 15.22 -16.48
C VAL A 139 -7.37 15.78 -15.18
N SER A 140 -8.66 16.11 -15.16
CA SER A 140 -9.32 16.58 -13.95
C SER A 140 -9.48 15.46 -12.93
N GLU A 141 -9.64 15.81 -11.65
CA GLU A 141 -9.87 14.81 -10.59
C GLU A 141 -11.15 13.99 -10.83
N GLN A 142 -12.19 14.58 -11.44
CA GLN A 142 -13.41 13.84 -11.79
C GLN A 142 -13.14 12.81 -12.89
N GLN A 143 -12.39 13.19 -13.92
CA GLN A 143 -12.00 12.27 -15.00
C GLN A 143 -11.11 11.15 -14.47
N LEU A 144 -10.15 11.49 -13.61
CA LEU A 144 -9.27 10.51 -12.98
C LEU A 144 -10.05 9.53 -12.10
N ALA A 145 -10.93 10.04 -11.23
CA ALA A 145 -11.76 9.21 -10.37
C ALA A 145 -12.68 8.27 -11.17
N ALA A 146 -13.26 8.76 -12.27
CA ALA A 146 -14.08 7.94 -13.16
C ALA A 146 -13.28 6.87 -13.93
N ALA A 147 -11.97 7.06 -14.10
CA ALA A 147 -11.08 6.10 -14.74
C ALA A 147 -10.54 5.02 -13.78
N VAL A 148 -10.74 5.17 -12.46
CA VAL A 148 -10.36 4.16 -11.48
C VAL A 148 -11.20 2.90 -11.68
N GLN A 149 -10.55 1.75 -11.76
CA GLN A 149 -11.20 0.45 -11.80
C GLN A 149 -11.19 -0.18 -10.41
N ASP A 150 -12.36 -0.57 -9.92
CA ASP A 150 -12.48 -1.50 -8.79
C ASP A 150 -12.29 -2.94 -9.31
N LEU A 151 -11.22 -3.58 -8.86
CA LEU A 151 -10.84 -4.93 -9.25
C LEU A 151 -11.41 -6.01 -8.31
N GLY A 152 -12.32 -5.61 -7.42
CA GLY A 152 -12.99 -6.48 -6.46
C GLY A 152 -12.16 -6.76 -5.21
N GLU A 153 -12.65 -7.70 -4.41
CA GLU A 153 -12.05 -8.03 -3.13
C GLU A 153 -10.73 -8.80 -3.28
N LYS A 154 -9.73 -8.38 -2.50
CA LYS A 154 -8.42 -9.02 -2.36
C LYS A 154 -8.15 -9.57 -0.96
N GLY A 155 -8.98 -9.21 0.02
CA GLY A 155 -8.69 -9.34 1.46
C GLY A 155 -8.24 -8.00 2.05
N ALA A 156 -8.19 -7.91 3.37
CA ALA A 156 -7.70 -6.69 4.01
C ALA A 156 -6.17 -6.74 4.06
N SER A 157 -5.52 -5.74 3.44
CA SER A 157 -4.09 -5.76 3.16
C SER A 157 -3.45 -4.45 3.57
N ASP A 158 -2.25 -4.57 4.14
CA ASP A 158 -1.35 -3.45 4.38
C ASP A 158 -0.55 -3.18 3.10
N GLY A 159 0.59 -3.84 2.90
CA GLY A 159 1.37 -3.74 1.68
C GLY A 159 0.83 -4.55 0.49
N LEU A 160 1.23 -4.10 -0.71
CA LEU A 160 1.05 -4.79 -2.00
C LEU A 160 2.39 -4.91 -2.71
N GLU A 161 2.54 -5.86 -3.62
CA GLU A 161 3.72 -5.97 -4.48
C GLU A 161 3.35 -6.54 -5.86
N ALA A 162 4.12 -6.25 -6.90
CA ALA A 162 3.92 -6.81 -8.24
C ALA A 162 5.19 -7.49 -8.77
N ASP A 163 5.01 -8.59 -9.49
CA ASP A 163 6.11 -9.29 -10.15
C ASP A 163 6.25 -8.95 -11.65
N ALA A 164 7.40 -9.31 -12.22
CA ALA A 164 7.70 -9.13 -13.63
C ALA A 164 6.80 -9.94 -14.58
N LYS A 165 6.02 -10.91 -14.05
CA LYS A 165 5.08 -11.73 -14.83
C LYS A 165 3.65 -11.16 -14.78
N GLY A 166 3.45 -10.02 -14.12
CA GLY A 166 2.17 -9.31 -14.06
C GLY A 166 1.25 -9.78 -12.94
N ALA A 167 1.73 -10.58 -11.98
CA ALA A 167 0.94 -10.90 -10.80
C ALA A 167 1.05 -9.78 -9.75
N VAL A 168 -0.01 -9.61 -8.95
CA VAL A 168 -0.05 -8.71 -7.80
C VAL A 168 -0.21 -9.55 -6.53
N TYR A 169 0.58 -9.26 -5.51
CA TYR A 169 0.58 -9.92 -4.21
C TYR A 169 0.01 -8.96 -3.17
N ALA A 170 -0.74 -9.52 -2.23
CA ALA A 170 -1.34 -8.77 -1.15
C ALA A 170 -1.25 -9.58 0.15
N GLY A 171 -0.93 -8.93 1.26
CA GLY A 171 -1.20 -9.50 2.58
C GLY A 171 -2.70 -9.67 2.79
N ASP A 172 -3.12 -10.63 3.59
CA ASP A 172 -4.49 -10.75 4.05
C ASP A 172 -4.43 -10.97 5.56
N TYR A 173 -4.40 -9.86 6.29
CA TYR A 173 -4.14 -9.85 7.73
C TYR A 173 -5.32 -10.40 8.54
N GLU A 174 -6.53 -10.43 7.97
CA GLU A 174 -7.69 -11.06 8.61
C GLU A 174 -7.61 -12.59 8.58
N HIS A 175 -6.92 -13.14 7.59
CA HIS A 175 -6.83 -14.58 7.35
C HIS A 175 -5.41 -15.15 7.46
N ASN A 176 -4.45 -14.39 8.01
CA ASN A 176 -3.06 -14.80 8.17
C ASN A 176 -2.45 -15.38 6.88
N SER A 177 -2.65 -14.72 5.75
CA SER A 177 -2.33 -15.29 4.44
C SER A 177 -1.67 -14.28 3.49
N ILE A 178 -1.01 -14.79 2.45
CA ILE A 178 -0.63 -14.01 1.26
C ILE A 178 -1.52 -14.45 0.10
N ARG A 179 -2.10 -13.46 -0.57
CA ARG A 179 -2.95 -13.59 -1.75
C ARG A 179 -2.15 -13.20 -2.99
N LYS A 180 -2.37 -13.90 -4.09
CA LYS A 180 -1.79 -13.61 -5.42
C LYS A 180 -2.90 -13.45 -6.44
N ARG A 181 -2.97 -12.29 -7.07
CA ARG A 181 -3.79 -12.02 -8.25
C ARG A 181 -2.98 -12.36 -9.49
N LEU A 182 -3.47 -13.27 -10.31
CA LEU A 182 -2.90 -13.59 -11.60
C LEU A 182 -3.16 -12.45 -12.61
N PRO A 183 -2.42 -12.38 -13.73
CA PRO A 183 -2.64 -11.39 -14.77
C PRO A 183 -4.07 -11.40 -15.34
N ASP A 184 -4.73 -12.57 -15.34
CA ASP A 184 -6.12 -12.74 -15.76
C ASP A 184 -7.15 -12.21 -14.73
N GLY A 185 -6.69 -11.80 -13.55
CA GLY A 185 -7.50 -11.27 -12.46
C GLY A 185 -7.93 -12.27 -11.40
N THR A 186 -7.62 -13.55 -11.56
CA THR A 186 -7.95 -14.60 -10.59
C THR A 186 -7.12 -14.46 -9.31
N TRP A 187 -7.77 -14.52 -8.15
CA TRP A 187 -7.09 -14.57 -6.85
C TRP A 187 -6.89 -15.99 -6.35
N GLN A 188 -5.72 -16.25 -5.77
CA GLN A 188 -5.40 -17.48 -5.06
C GLN A 188 -4.63 -17.18 -3.78
N THR A 189 -4.84 -17.99 -2.74
CA THR A 189 -3.99 -17.97 -1.53
C THR A 189 -2.73 -18.79 -1.81
N VAL A 190 -1.56 -18.17 -1.65
CA VAL A 190 -0.25 -18.80 -1.94
C VAL A 190 0.55 -19.14 -0.69
N ALA A 191 0.21 -18.54 0.45
CA ALA A 191 0.70 -18.91 1.76
C ALA A 191 -0.36 -18.64 2.81
N HIS A 192 -0.45 -19.51 3.81
CA HIS A 192 -1.25 -19.33 5.01
C HIS A 192 -0.53 -20.01 6.17
N ASP A 193 -0.35 -19.31 7.27
CA ASP A 193 0.29 -19.84 8.48
C ASP A 193 -0.22 -19.03 9.69
N PRO A 194 -0.59 -19.67 10.82
CA PRO A 194 -1.06 -18.96 12.01
C PRO A 194 -0.07 -17.92 12.57
N ARG A 195 1.22 -18.04 12.24
CA ARG A 195 2.26 -17.08 12.64
C ARG A 195 2.24 -15.81 11.80
N MET A 196 1.56 -15.78 10.65
CA MET A 196 1.46 -14.64 9.73
C MET A 196 0.46 -13.59 10.22
N LEU A 197 0.62 -13.19 11.48
CA LEU A 197 -0.18 -12.20 12.17
C LEU A 197 0.17 -10.80 11.68
N TRP A 198 -0.61 -10.33 10.71
CA TRP A 198 -0.43 -9.05 10.01
C TRP A 198 0.82 -9.02 9.11
N PRO A 199 0.75 -9.62 7.90
CA PRO A 199 1.75 -9.42 6.86
C PRO A 199 1.66 -7.97 6.39
N ASP A 200 2.69 -7.19 6.72
CA ASP A 200 2.72 -5.74 6.50
C ASP A 200 3.32 -5.44 5.12
N THR A 201 4.64 -5.33 5.02
CA THR A 201 5.31 -4.95 3.77
C THR A 201 5.76 -6.18 3.00
N LEU A 202 5.55 -6.17 1.68
CA LEU A 202 5.96 -7.21 0.74
C LEU A 202 7.10 -6.68 -0.14
N SER A 203 8.04 -7.54 -0.52
CA SER A 203 9.07 -7.23 -1.51
C SER A 203 9.55 -8.49 -2.21
N ILE A 204 9.74 -8.43 -3.53
CA ILE A 204 10.30 -9.55 -4.29
C ILE A 204 11.82 -9.40 -4.39
N GLY A 205 12.54 -10.50 -4.15
CA GLY A 205 13.98 -10.59 -4.33
C GLY A 205 14.36 -11.05 -5.75
N PRO A 206 15.57 -10.73 -6.23
CA PRO A 206 16.09 -11.23 -7.51
C PRO A 206 16.32 -12.76 -7.51
N ASP A 207 16.27 -13.39 -6.32
CA ASP A 207 16.34 -14.83 -6.11
C ASP A 207 15.00 -15.55 -6.34
N GLY A 208 13.94 -14.83 -6.74
CA GLY A 208 12.62 -15.38 -7.07
C GLY A 208 11.78 -15.72 -5.84
N TYR A 209 12.08 -15.11 -4.70
CA TYR A 209 11.27 -15.21 -3.48
C TYR A 209 10.50 -13.91 -3.23
N LEU A 210 9.27 -14.06 -2.73
CA LEU A 210 8.53 -12.98 -2.09
C LEU A 210 8.90 -12.96 -0.60
N TYR A 211 9.45 -11.86 -0.14
CA TYR A 211 9.74 -11.58 1.26
C TYR A 211 8.62 -10.72 1.85
N PHE A 212 8.29 -10.95 3.12
CA PHE A 212 7.33 -10.11 3.82
C PHE A 212 7.58 -10.10 5.32
N ILE A 213 7.33 -8.95 5.94
CA ILE A 213 7.43 -8.78 7.39
C ILE A 213 6.10 -9.10 8.06
N VAL A 214 6.17 -9.63 9.28
CA VAL A 214 5.01 -9.91 10.13
C VAL A 214 5.20 -9.16 11.44
N ASN A 215 4.36 -8.14 11.64
CA ASN A 215 4.58 -7.11 12.66
C ASN A 215 3.59 -7.19 13.85
N GLN A 216 2.52 -7.98 13.75
CA GLN A 216 1.43 -8.05 14.73
C GLN A 216 0.79 -6.68 15.03
N LEU A 217 0.52 -5.85 14.02
CA LEU A 217 0.05 -4.47 14.20
C LEU A 217 -1.18 -4.36 15.12
N HIS A 218 -2.16 -5.25 14.92
CA HIS A 218 -3.39 -5.31 15.73
C HIS A 218 -3.16 -5.60 17.22
N ARG A 219 -1.97 -6.10 17.60
CA ARG A 219 -1.60 -6.35 19.00
C ARG A 219 -0.97 -5.15 19.70
N GLN A 220 -0.77 -4.02 19.01
CA GLN A 220 -0.27 -2.79 19.64
C GLN A 220 -1.23 -2.27 20.72
N ALA A 221 -0.68 -1.51 21.68
CA ALA A 221 -1.40 -0.89 22.78
C ALA A 221 -2.62 -0.07 22.34
N ASN A 222 -2.50 0.69 21.24
CA ASN A 222 -3.57 1.53 20.70
C ASN A 222 -4.82 0.73 20.28
N PHE A 223 -4.67 -0.58 20.03
CA PHE A 223 -5.75 -1.49 19.68
C PHE A 223 -6.14 -2.42 20.83
N ASN A 224 -5.59 -2.22 22.03
CA ASN A 224 -5.68 -3.17 23.15
C ASN A 224 -5.78 -2.46 24.51
N ALA A 225 -6.52 -1.35 24.59
CA ALA A 225 -6.75 -0.63 25.85
C ALA A 225 -5.43 -0.21 26.55
N GLY A 226 -4.44 0.23 25.76
CA GLY A 226 -3.14 0.62 26.26
C GLY A 226 -2.16 -0.53 26.53
N HIS A 227 -2.54 -1.79 26.32
CA HIS A 227 -1.67 -2.95 26.56
C HIS A 227 -1.05 -3.49 25.27
N ASP A 228 0.27 -3.40 25.14
CA ASP A 228 0.98 -4.03 24.03
C ASP A 228 1.04 -5.55 24.20
N LYS A 229 0.45 -6.28 23.25
CA LYS A 229 0.38 -7.75 23.23
C LYS A 229 1.30 -8.36 22.17
N ARG A 230 2.15 -7.57 21.51
CA ARG A 230 3.07 -8.10 20.50
C ARG A 230 4.10 -8.99 21.16
N GLU A 231 4.37 -10.12 20.52
CA GLU A 231 5.38 -11.07 20.99
C GLU A 231 6.61 -10.98 20.10
N LYS A 232 7.78 -10.79 20.71
CA LYS A 232 9.07 -10.76 20.03
C LYS A 232 9.72 -12.16 20.05
N PRO A 233 10.52 -12.52 19.02
CA PRO A 233 10.91 -11.69 17.88
C PRO A 233 9.80 -11.53 16.83
N TYR A 234 9.83 -10.39 16.11
CA TYR A 234 9.06 -10.24 14.85
C TYR A 234 9.65 -11.16 13.77
N SER A 235 8.87 -11.44 12.72
CA SER A 235 9.28 -12.37 11.67
C SER A 235 9.46 -11.67 10.33
N LEU A 236 10.53 -12.04 9.62
CA LEU A 236 10.68 -11.89 8.18
C LEU A 236 10.51 -13.29 7.58
N LEU A 237 9.48 -13.46 6.75
CA LEU A 237 9.17 -14.72 6.10
C LEU A 237 9.40 -14.59 4.60
N ARG A 238 9.55 -15.72 3.92
CA ARG A 238 9.63 -15.75 2.45
C ARG A 238 8.94 -16.97 1.86
N LEU A 239 8.41 -16.80 0.65
CA LEU A 239 7.81 -17.85 -0.17
C LEU A 239 8.48 -17.85 -1.55
N LYS A 240 8.80 -19.03 -2.08
CA LYS A 240 9.29 -19.14 -3.47
C LYS A 240 8.13 -18.89 -4.42
N ILE A 241 8.28 -17.93 -5.33
CA ILE A 241 7.25 -17.55 -6.32
C ILE A 241 7.71 -17.69 -7.78
N ASP A 242 9.00 -18.01 -7.98
CA ASP A 242 9.62 -18.20 -9.31
C ASP A 242 9.39 -17.01 -10.25
N ALA A 243 9.39 -15.79 -9.72
CA ALA A 243 9.24 -14.55 -10.47
C ALA A 243 10.19 -13.47 -9.94
N ALA A 244 10.70 -12.64 -10.85
CA ALA A 244 11.53 -11.49 -10.50
C ALA A 244 10.66 -10.29 -10.11
N PRO A 245 11.23 -9.26 -9.44
CA PRO A 245 10.52 -8.02 -9.15
C PRO A 245 10.05 -7.34 -10.44
N ALA A 246 8.92 -6.63 -10.40
CA ALA A 246 8.51 -5.77 -11.51
C ALA A 246 9.65 -4.78 -11.87
N PRO A 247 10.06 -4.69 -13.16
CA PRO A 247 11.11 -3.76 -13.54
C PRO A 247 10.62 -2.33 -13.44
N THR A 248 11.54 -1.43 -13.06
CA THR A 248 11.27 0.00 -12.89
C THR A 248 11.94 0.87 -13.96
N HIS A 249 12.63 0.26 -14.93
CA HIS A 249 13.36 0.90 -16.03
C HIS A 249 12.81 0.45 -17.40
#